data_AF-A0AAU1XA36-F1
#
_entry.id   AF-A0AAU1XA36-F1
#
_cell.length_a   1.000
_cell.length_b   1.000
_cell.length_c   1.000
_cell.angle_alpha   90.00
_cell.angle_beta   90.00
_cell.angle_gamma   90.00
#
_symmetry.space_group_name_H-M   'P 1'
#
loop_
_entity.id
_entity.type
_entity.pdbx_description
1 polymer ?
#
loop_
_entity_poly.entity_id
_entity_poly.type
_entity_poly.pdbx_seq_one_letter_code
_entity_poly.pdbx_strand_id
1 'polypeptide(L)'
;MALLKGRGAMTGVNLIAIVRKKGFTRDGKSQYADIQLDARDLRGPNQTNLHLKSDRVRGEDGKVRYNNGAPYSISQMEEITKAAGSNTEPILDEDGNEVGTVYGFKGNVMPSTRGTGLVVNTKSVEASEFEVDSKTLDNQLTSMRAARRAEAAAKESQAQASAPETEWEQAAEVEVDQPTAG
;
A
#
# COMPACT_ATOMS: atom_id res chain seq x y z
N MET A 1 4.35 0.02 1.97
CA MET A 1 4.16 0.18 0.51
C MET A 1 3.48 -1.05 -0.04
N ALA A 2 2.94 -0.96 -1.25
CA ALA A 2 2.32 -2.07 -1.96
C ALA A 2 3.36 -3.15 -2.30
N LEU A 3 2.96 -4.41 -2.15
CA LEU A 3 3.76 -5.60 -2.40
C LEU A 3 3.27 -6.28 -3.68
N LEU A 4 3.99 -6.06 -4.78
CA LEU A 4 3.71 -6.70 -6.07
C LEU A 4 4.78 -7.76 -6.33
N LYS A 5 4.43 -9.03 -6.05
CA LYS A 5 5.35 -10.18 -6.15
C LYS A 5 4.85 -11.17 -7.20
N GLY A 6 5.79 -11.77 -7.92
CA GLY A 6 5.51 -12.78 -8.95
C GLY A 6 5.62 -12.25 -10.38
N ARG A 7 5.68 -13.19 -11.34
CA ARG A 7 5.78 -12.87 -12.77
C ARG A 7 4.52 -12.14 -13.21
N GLY A 8 4.68 -10.97 -13.86
CA GLY A 8 3.56 -10.15 -14.35
C GLY A 8 2.90 -9.25 -13.32
N ALA A 9 3.26 -9.34 -12.03
CA ALA A 9 2.61 -8.56 -10.97
C ALA A 9 2.78 -7.04 -11.11
N MET A 10 3.83 -6.61 -11.83
CA MET A 10 4.17 -5.20 -12.06
C MET A 10 3.66 -4.64 -13.40
N THR A 11 2.92 -5.43 -14.18
CA THR A 11 2.46 -5.04 -15.52
C THR A 11 0.96 -4.76 -15.51
N GLY A 12 0.50 -3.73 -16.22
CA GLY A 12 -0.92 -3.40 -16.35
C GLY A 12 -1.63 -3.28 -15.01
N VAL A 13 -1.03 -2.55 -14.07
CA VAL A 13 -1.57 -2.32 -12.73
C VAL A 13 -2.57 -1.18 -12.80
N ASN A 14 -3.80 -1.34 -12.29
CA ASN A 14 -4.72 -0.23 -12.12
C ASN A 14 -4.30 0.62 -10.91
N LEU A 15 -4.21 1.93 -11.11
CA LEU A 15 -3.57 2.86 -10.20
C LEU A 15 -4.41 4.14 -10.05
N ILE A 16 -4.23 4.80 -8.91
CA ILE A 16 -4.65 6.19 -8.73
C ILE A 16 -3.44 7.06 -8.42
N ALA A 17 -3.37 8.24 -9.01
CA ALA A 17 -2.39 9.27 -8.68
C ALA A 17 -3.08 10.39 -7.92
N ILE A 18 -2.64 10.62 -6.69
CA ILE A 18 -3.09 11.72 -5.84
C ILE A 18 -2.08 12.85 -5.97
N VAL A 19 -2.51 13.95 -6.58
CA VAL A 19 -1.64 15.08 -6.92
C VAL A 19 -2.17 16.33 -6.24
N ARG A 20 -1.33 16.99 -5.43
CA ARG A 20 -1.70 18.24 -4.76
C ARG A 20 -1.34 19.44 -5.64
N LYS A 21 -2.17 20.48 -5.66
CA LYS A 21 -1.93 21.72 -6.44
C LYS A 21 -0.60 22.39 -6.08
N LYS A 22 -0.20 22.36 -4.80
CA LYS A 22 1.07 22.92 -4.31
C LYS A 22 2.20 21.87 -4.22
N GLY A 23 2.05 20.74 -4.90
CA GLY A 23 2.96 19.59 -4.79
C GLY A 23 4.24 19.68 -5.63
N PHE A 24 4.70 20.86 -6.02
CA PHE A 24 5.89 20.98 -6.89
C PHE A 24 7.21 20.91 -6.11
N THR A 25 8.26 20.42 -6.76
CA THR A 25 9.64 20.54 -6.25
C THR A 25 10.04 22.02 -6.18
N ARG A 26 11.03 22.34 -5.34
CA ARG A 26 11.51 23.72 -5.14
C ARG A 26 11.98 24.38 -6.45
N ASP A 27 12.52 23.60 -7.38
CA ASP A 27 12.97 24.05 -8.70
C ASP A 27 11.85 24.08 -9.75
N GLY A 28 10.63 23.67 -9.39
CA GLY A 28 9.45 23.63 -10.26
C GLY A 28 9.52 22.60 -11.39
N LYS A 29 10.58 21.79 -11.49
CA LYS A 29 10.79 20.85 -12.61
C LYS A 29 10.02 19.55 -12.49
N SER A 30 9.51 19.26 -11.29
CA SER A 30 8.78 18.04 -11.01
C SER A 30 7.62 18.32 -10.07
N GLN A 31 6.62 17.45 -10.12
CA GLN A 31 5.50 17.42 -9.21
C GLN A 31 5.50 16.11 -8.44
N TYR A 32 5.24 16.18 -7.15
CA TYR A 32 5.06 15.03 -6.31
C TYR A 32 3.66 14.45 -6.53
N ALA A 33 3.62 13.15 -6.84
CA ALA A 33 2.39 12.36 -6.86
C ALA A 33 2.52 11.21 -5.84
N ASP A 34 1.50 11.04 -5.02
CA ASP A 34 1.31 9.81 -4.24
C ASP A 34 0.52 8.84 -5.10
N ILE A 35 1.17 7.79 -5.59
CA ILE A 35 0.55 6.79 -6.45
C ILE A 35 0.21 5.56 -5.60
N GLN A 36 -1.03 5.11 -5.73
CA GLN A 36 -1.54 3.93 -5.05
C GLN A 36 -2.02 2.90 -6.06
N LEU A 37 -1.93 1.63 -5.67
CA LEU A 37 -2.69 0.55 -6.27
C LEU A 37 -4.18 0.82 -6.10
N ASP A 38 -4.98 0.70 -7.17
CA ASP A 38 -6.44 0.76 -7.02
C ASP A 38 -6.90 -0.39 -6.11
N ALA A 39 -7.69 -0.08 -5.08
CA ALA A 39 -8.20 -1.10 -4.15
C ALA A 39 -9.02 -2.20 -4.84
N ARG A 40 -9.56 -1.91 -6.04
CA ARG A 40 -10.33 -2.83 -6.88
C ARG A 40 -9.45 -3.66 -7.81
N ASP A 41 -8.18 -3.29 -8.01
CA ASP A 41 -7.24 -4.15 -8.74
C ASP A 41 -7.12 -5.49 -8.03
N LEU A 42 -7.01 -6.59 -8.77
CA LEU A 42 -6.88 -7.95 -8.22
C LEU A 42 -5.72 -8.09 -7.22
N ARG A 43 -4.70 -7.23 -7.32
CA ARG A 43 -3.54 -7.19 -6.43
C ARG A 43 -3.78 -6.37 -5.16
N GLY A 44 -4.84 -5.57 -5.11
CA GLY A 44 -5.18 -4.65 -4.02
C GLY A 44 -5.70 -5.32 -2.75
N PRO A 45 -6.66 -6.27 -2.84
CA PRO A 45 -7.16 -6.99 -1.68
C PRO A 45 -6.04 -7.62 -0.86
N ASN A 46 -6.18 -7.57 0.47
CA ASN A 46 -5.20 -8.05 1.47
C ASN A 46 -3.93 -7.21 1.63
N GLN A 47 -3.76 -6.11 0.89
CA GLN A 47 -2.64 -5.20 1.13
C GLN A 47 -2.94 -4.20 2.24
N THR A 48 -2.13 -4.21 3.29
CA THR A 48 -2.25 -3.25 4.41
C THR A 48 -1.74 -1.85 4.08
N ASN A 49 -1.14 -1.67 2.90
CA ASN A 49 -0.65 -0.41 2.38
C ASN A 49 -0.65 -0.44 0.84
N LEU A 50 -1.45 0.43 0.22
CA LEU A 50 -1.63 0.48 -1.23
C LEU A 50 -0.68 1.47 -1.93
N HIS A 51 0.06 2.30 -1.18
CA HIS A 51 1.01 3.26 -1.74
C HIS A 51 2.20 2.56 -2.40
N LEU A 52 2.56 2.95 -3.61
CA LEU A 52 3.73 2.43 -4.32
C LEU A 52 5.04 2.76 -3.60
N LYS A 53 5.08 3.90 -2.91
CA LYS A 53 6.19 4.37 -2.11
C LYS A 53 5.74 4.67 -0.69
N SER A 54 6.59 4.39 0.31
CA SER A 54 6.31 4.75 1.71
C SER A 54 7.61 4.83 2.50
N ASP A 55 8.30 5.96 2.39
CA ASP A 55 9.55 6.20 3.10
C ASP A 55 9.29 6.74 4.52
N ARG A 56 10.01 6.23 5.51
CA ARG A 56 9.98 6.80 6.88
C ARG A 56 10.75 8.10 6.91
N VAL A 57 10.13 9.15 7.44
CA VAL A 57 10.73 10.47 7.61
C VAL A 57 10.56 10.90 9.07
N ARG A 58 11.64 11.34 9.71
CA ARG A 58 11.57 11.91 11.07
C ARG A 58 11.16 13.37 10.94
N GLY A 59 10.05 13.75 11.56
CA GLY A 59 9.63 15.14 11.65
C GLY A 59 10.49 15.93 12.63
N GLU A 60 10.35 17.25 12.60
CA GLU A 60 11.02 18.17 13.53
C GLU A 60 10.64 17.90 14.99
N ASP A 61 9.42 17.38 15.21
CA ASP A 61 8.91 16.91 16.50
C ASP A 61 9.44 15.51 16.92
N GLY A 62 10.38 14.94 16.16
CA GLY A 62 10.94 13.60 16.39
C GLY A 62 10.02 12.44 16.00
N LYS A 63 8.75 12.70 15.62
CA LYS A 63 7.80 11.65 15.26
C LYS A 63 8.09 11.11 13.86
N VAL A 64 8.01 9.80 13.71
CA VAL A 64 8.13 9.14 12.41
C VAL A 64 6.82 9.35 11.64
N ARG A 65 6.93 9.98 10.48
CA ARG A 65 5.89 10.10 9.47
C ARG A 65 6.28 9.30 8.23
N TYR A 66 5.35 9.14 7.30
CA TYR A 66 5.59 8.46 6.04
C TYR A 66 5.45 9.43 4.87
N ASN A 67 6.43 9.41 3.97
CA ASN A 67 6.39 10.12 2.70
C ASN A 67 6.07 9.11 1.58
N ASN A 68 4.87 9.22 1.03
CA ASN A 68 4.42 8.36 -0.06
C ASN A 68 4.60 9.01 -1.44
N GLY A 69 4.99 10.29 -1.50
CA GLY A 69 5.14 11.04 -2.75
C GLY A 69 6.43 10.69 -3.49
N ALA A 70 6.31 10.45 -4.79
CA ALA A 70 7.44 10.36 -5.71
C ALA A 70 7.43 11.56 -6.68
N PRO A 71 8.60 12.17 -6.98
CA PRO A 71 8.66 13.25 -7.95
C PRO A 71 8.59 12.70 -9.37
N TYR A 72 7.70 13.27 -10.17
CA TYR A 72 7.58 13.03 -11.61
C TYR A 72 7.86 14.34 -12.35
N SER A 73 8.60 14.28 -13.45
CA SER A 73 8.77 15.47 -14.30
C SER A 73 7.42 15.94 -14.84
N ILE A 74 7.35 17.19 -15.30
CA ILE A 74 6.13 17.74 -15.91
C ILE A 74 5.63 16.84 -17.05
N SER A 75 6.54 16.42 -17.95
CA SER A 75 6.19 15.48 -19.04
C SER A 75 5.68 14.13 -18.55
N GLN A 76 6.21 13.59 -17.44
CA GLN A 76 5.71 12.35 -16.86
C GLN A 76 4.30 12.51 -16.29
N MET A 77 4.02 13.67 -15.68
CA MET A 77 2.68 14.01 -15.20
C MET A 77 1.70 14.20 -16.36
N GLU A 78 2.12 14.83 -17.46
CA GLU A 78 1.30 14.98 -18.66
C GLU A 78 0.88 13.63 -19.24
N GLU A 79 1.77 12.64 -19.29
CA GLU A 79 1.42 11.28 -19.73
C GLU A 79 0.38 10.63 -18.80
N ILE A 80 0.51 10.79 -17.48
CA ILE A 80 -0.48 10.29 -16.51
C ILE A 80 -1.83 10.97 -16.70
N THR A 81 -1.85 12.30 -16.79
CA THR A 81 -3.07 13.10 -16.98
C THR A 81 -3.75 12.75 -18.31
N LYS A 82 -2.97 12.58 -19.38
CA LYS A 82 -3.47 12.17 -20.69
C LYS A 82 -4.07 10.78 -20.66
N ALA A 83 -3.42 9.83 -19.97
CA ALA A 83 -3.93 8.48 -19.82
C ALA A 83 -5.22 8.42 -18.99
N ALA A 84 -5.33 9.26 -17.95
CA ALA A 84 -6.55 9.37 -17.15
C ALA A 84 -7.70 10.01 -17.94
N GLY A 85 -7.42 11.01 -18.80
CA GLY A 85 -8.45 11.70 -19.57
C GLY A 85 -9.48 12.37 -18.65
N SER A 86 -10.76 12.02 -18.79
CA SER A 86 -11.83 12.49 -17.92
C SER A 86 -11.95 11.71 -16.60
N ASN A 87 -11.16 10.65 -16.40
CA ASN A 87 -11.21 9.81 -15.21
C ASN A 87 -10.48 10.47 -14.03
N THR A 88 -11.05 11.56 -13.54
CA THR A 88 -10.44 12.40 -12.52
C THR A 88 -11.47 12.87 -11.50
N GLU A 89 -11.04 13.03 -10.26
CA GLU A 89 -11.87 13.59 -9.18
C GLU A 89 -11.11 14.70 -8.44
N PRO A 90 -11.73 15.87 -8.20
CA PRO A 90 -11.12 16.92 -7.39
C PRO A 90 -11.00 16.51 -5.92
N ILE A 91 -9.89 16.87 -5.28
CA ILE A 91 -9.70 16.75 -3.84
C ILE A 91 -10.03 18.11 -3.24
N LEU A 92 -11.07 18.16 -2.41
CA LEU A 92 -11.51 19.39 -1.75
C LEU A 92 -10.99 19.45 -0.30
N ASP A 93 -10.74 20.65 0.20
CA ASP A 93 -10.58 20.90 1.63
C ASP A 93 -11.93 21.07 2.34
N GLU A 94 -11.90 21.32 3.65
CA GLU A 94 -13.10 21.49 4.49
C GLU A 94 -13.96 22.68 4.06
N ASP A 95 -13.36 23.68 3.41
CA ASP A 95 -14.01 24.87 2.89
C ASP A 95 -14.55 24.66 1.46
N GLY A 96 -14.37 23.47 0.88
CA GLY A 96 -14.79 23.12 -0.47
C GLY A 96 -13.85 23.61 -1.58
N ASN A 97 -12.66 24.13 -1.23
CA ASN A 97 -11.68 24.54 -2.23
C ASN A 97 -10.91 23.33 -2.74
N GLU A 98 -10.70 23.27 -4.06
CA GLU A 98 -9.91 22.21 -4.66
C GLU A 98 -8.42 22.38 -4.33
N VAL A 99 -7.87 21.43 -3.56
CA VAL A 99 -6.47 21.36 -3.12
C VAL A 99 -5.63 20.34 -3.90
N GLY A 100 -6.26 19.57 -4.78
CA GLY A 100 -5.60 18.58 -5.62
C GLY A 100 -6.57 17.82 -6.50
N THR A 101 -6.06 16.79 -7.17
CA THR A 101 -6.83 15.97 -8.10
C THR A 101 -6.36 14.52 -7.97
N VAL A 102 -7.32 13.60 -8.04
CA VAL A 102 -7.08 12.16 -8.19
C VAL A 102 -7.22 11.82 -9.67
N TYR A 103 -6.24 11.11 -10.22
CA TYR A 103 -6.27 10.62 -11.60
C TYR A 103 -6.31 9.09 -11.59
N GLY A 104 -7.28 8.50 -12.29
CA GLY A 104 -7.36 7.04 -12.46
C GLY A 104 -6.72 6.62 -13.77
N PHE A 105 -5.69 5.77 -13.69
CA PHE A 105 -4.98 5.28 -14.86
C PHE A 105 -4.46 3.86 -14.62
N LYS A 106 -3.97 3.21 -15.67
CA LYS A 106 -3.35 1.90 -15.62
C LYS A 106 -1.94 1.99 -16.19
N GLY A 107 -1.02 1.18 -15.68
CA GLY A 107 0.33 1.16 -16.24
C GLY A 107 1.26 0.15 -15.58
N ASN A 108 2.47 0.03 -16.13
CA ASN A 108 3.51 -0.79 -15.53
C ASN A 108 4.18 -0.02 -14.40
N VAL A 109 4.56 -0.73 -13.35
CA VAL A 109 5.37 -0.19 -12.26
C VAL A 109 6.76 -0.81 -12.28
N MET A 110 7.72 -0.11 -11.70
CA MET A 110 9.10 -0.53 -11.64
C MET A 110 9.71 -0.09 -10.31
N PRO A 111 10.76 -0.77 -9.84
CA PRO A 111 11.55 -0.28 -8.71
C PRO A 111 12.01 1.15 -8.95
N SER A 112 11.90 1.99 -7.93
CA SER A 112 12.45 3.34 -8.00
C SER A 112 13.96 3.27 -8.17
N THR A 113 14.51 4.06 -9.09
CA THR A 113 15.96 4.28 -9.17
C THR A 113 16.45 5.28 -8.11
N ARG A 114 15.52 5.96 -7.42
CA ARG A 114 15.78 6.95 -6.39
C ARG A 114 14.99 6.60 -5.12
N GLY A 115 15.66 6.10 -4.10
CA GLY A 115 15.02 5.74 -2.81
C GLY A 115 14.38 4.36 -2.83
N THR A 116 13.37 4.15 -1.98
CA THR A 116 12.69 2.86 -1.83
C THR A 116 11.31 2.85 -2.49
N GLY A 117 10.77 1.65 -2.74
CA GLY A 117 9.45 1.46 -3.32
C GLY A 117 9.41 1.41 -4.84
N LEU A 118 8.21 1.62 -5.37
CA LEU A 118 7.89 1.51 -6.78
C LEU A 118 7.51 2.88 -7.35
N VAL A 119 7.74 3.04 -8.65
CA VAL A 119 7.29 4.17 -9.46
C VAL A 119 6.61 3.67 -10.72
N VAL A 120 5.80 4.51 -11.34
CA VAL A 120 5.14 4.18 -12.60
C VAL A 120 6.09 4.39 -13.77
N ASN A 121 6.12 3.43 -14.69
CA ASN A 121 6.68 3.64 -16.02
C ASN A 121 5.67 4.41 -16.87
N THR A 122 5.80 5.74 -16.90
CA THR A 122 4.89 6.64 -17.62
C THR A 122 4.87 6.48 -19.13
N LYS A 123 5.72 5.62 -19.71
CA LYS A 123 5.66 5.25 -21.13
C LYS A 123 4.66 4.13 -21.42
N SER A 124 4.10 3.53 -20.38
CA SER A 124 3.18 2.40 -20.45
C SER A 124 1.80 2.71 -19.88
N VAL A 125 1.51 3.99 -19.65
CA VAL A 125 0.25 4.39 -19.03
C VAL A 125 -0.86 4.40 -20.07
N GLU A 126 -2.03 3.93 -19.64
CA GLU A 126 -3.26 3.86 -20.41
C GLU A 126 -4.45 4.15 -19.48
N ALA A 127 -5.65 4.19 -20.05
CA ALA A 127 -6.87 4.41 -19.29
C ALA A 127 -7.06 3.30 -18.24
N SER A 128 -7.49 3.69 -17.04
CA SER A 128 -7.88 2.75 -15.99
C SER A 128 -9.08 1.92 -16.41
N GLU A 129 -9.15 0.69 -15.92
CA GLU A 129 -10.36 -0.15 -16.02
C GLU A 129 -11.44 0.28 -15.01
N PHE A 130 -11.08 1.14 -14.05
CA PHE A 130 -11.98 1.63 -13.02
C PHE A 130 -12.09 3.15 -12.99
N GLU A 131 -13.32 3.62 -12.84
CA GLU A 131 -13.61 5.05 -12.69
C GLU A 131 -13.28 5.54 -11.28
N VAL A 132 -12.77 6.77 -11.21
CA VAL A 132 -12.51 7.53 -10.00
C VAL A 132 -13.71 8.43 -9.73
N ASP A 133 -14.09 8.47 -8.47
CA ASP A 133 -15.22 9.24 -7.94
C ASP A 133 -14.90 9.74 -6.53
N SER A 134 -15.85 10.49 -5.95
CA SER A 134 -15.78 11.03 -4.60
C SER A 134 -15.54 9.97 -3.50
N LYS A 135 -15.85 8.70 -3.76
CA LYS A 135 -15.67 7.59 -2.80
C LYS A 135 -14.35 6.87 -2.97
N THR A 136 -13.59 7.16 -4.01
CA THR A 136 -12.40 6.40 -4.37
C THR A 136 -11.35 6.41 -3.25
N LEU A 137 -11.07 7.58 -2.65
CA LEU A 137 -10.12 7.67 -1.53
C LEU A 137 -10.63 6.96 -0.26
N ASP A 138 -11.92 7.00 0.01
CA ASP A 138 -12.52 6.28 1.14
C ASP A 138 -12.47 4.77 0.95
N ASN A 139 -12.67 4.30 -0.28
CA ASN A 139 -12.54 2.88 -0.64
C ASN A 139 -11.10 2.39 -0.44
N GLN A 140 -10.10 3.19 -0.82
CA GLN A 140 -8.69 2.91 -0.57
C GLN A 140 -8.40 2.72 0.92
N LEU A 141 -8.87 3.67 1.73
CA LEU A 141 -8.69 3.63 3.18
C LEU A 141 -9.41 2.44 3.82
N THR A 142 -10.63 2.15 3.37
CA THR A 142 -11.45 1.04 3.86
C THR A 142 -10.79 -0.31 3.54
N SER A 143 -10.29 -0.48 2.32
CA SER A 143 -9.56 -1.68 1.90
C SER A 143 -8.32 -1.92 2.78
N MET A 144 -7.47 -0.89 2.97
CA MET A 144 -6.29 -1.00 3.83
C MET A 144 -6.65 -1.31 5.29
N ARG A 145 -7.72 -0.72 5.83
CA ARG A 145 -8.20 -1.00 7.20
C ARG A 145 -8.69 -2.44 7.34
N ALA A 146 -9.45 -2.93 6.36
CA ALA A 146 -9.93 -4.32 6.34
C ALA A 146 -8.75 -5.30 6.31
N ALA A 147 -7.76 -5.07 5.44
CA ALA A 147 -6.55 -5.88 5.37
C ALA A 147 -5.77 -5.89 6.70
N ARG A 148 -5.64 -4.74 7.38
CA ARG A 148 -4.96 -4.66 8.69
C ARG A 148 -5.71 -5.43 9.78
N ARG A 149 -7.04 -5.37 9.79
CA ARG A 149 -7.86 -6.14 10.74
C ARG A 149 -7.73 -7.64 10.49
N ALA A 150 -7.76 -8.07 9.24
CA ALA A 150 -7.56 -9.47 8.87
C ALA A 150 -6.15 -9.96 9.27
N GLU A 151 -5.10 -9.17 9.02
CA GLU A 151 -3.73 -9.51 9.44
C GLU A 151 -3.61 -9.61 10.98
N ALA A 152 -4.24 -8.69 11.72
CA ALA A 152 -4.25 -8.73 13.18
C ALA A 152 -4.95 -9.98 13.72
N ALA A 153 -6.13 -10.32 13.19
CA ALA A 153 -6.87 -11.51 13.59
C ALA A 153 -6.12 -12.82 13.25
N ALA A 154 -5.43 -12.86 12.10
CA ALA A 154 -4.60 -14.00 11.72
C ALA A 154 -3.41 -14.19 12.68
N LYS A 155 -2.76 -13.10 13.10
CA LYS A 155 -1.67 -13.15 14.09
C LYS A 155 -2.15 -13.62 15.46
N GLU A 156 -3.31 -13.15 15.90
CA GLU A 156 -3.93 -13.57 17.17
C GLU A 156 -4.28 -15.07 17.15
N SER A 157 -4.86 -15.55 16.04
CA SER A 157 -5.19 -16.97 15.86
C SER A 157 -3.94 -17.85 15.83
N GLN A 158 -2.86 -17.41 15.18
CA GLN A 158 -1.58 -18.12 15.19
C GLN A 158 -0.92 -18.13 16.57
N ALA A 159 -1.04 -17.05 17.34
CA ALA A 159 -0.54 -17.00 18.71
C ALA A 159 -1.31 -17.94 19.65
N GLN A 160 -2.63 -18.07 19.49
CA GLN A 160 -3.46 -19.00 20.26
C GLN A 160 -3.22 -20.47 19.88
N ALA A 161 -2.96 -20.76 18.60
CA ALA A 161 -2.64 -22.11 18.13
C ALA A 161 -1.21 -22.57 18.49
N SER A 162 -0.34 -21.65 18.92
CA SER A 162 1.06 -21.94 19.29
C SER A 162 1.30 -21.93 20.81
N ALA A 163 0.24 -21.79 21.62
CA ALA A 163 0.35 -21.98 23.08
C ALA A 163 0.59 -23.48 23.36
N PRO A 164 1.66 -23.85 24.08
CA PRO A 164 1.95 -25.25 24.36
C PRO A 164 0.81 -25.83 25.20
N GLU A 165 0.28 -26.97 24.75
CA GLU A 165 -0.48 -27.88 25.61
C GLU A 165 0.44 -28.21 26.79
N THR A 166 0.21 -27.52 27.91
CA THR A 166 0.89 -27.82 29.15
C THR A 166 0.49 -29.23 29.52
N GLU A 167 1.48 -30.13 29.46
CA GLU A 167 1.42 -31.52 29.87
C GLU A 167 0.57 -31.70 31.13
N TRP A 168 -0.62 -32.27 30.96
CA TRP A 168 -1.37 -32.95 32.01
C TRP A 168 -1.06 -34.45 31.95
N GLU A 169 0.22 -34.79 32.00
CA GLU A 169 0.73 -36.16 32.16
C GLU A 169 1.74 -36.21 33.32
N GLN A 170 1.30 -35.78 34.50
CA GLN A 170 1.91 -36.19 35.78
C GLN A 170 0.83 -36.80 36.67
N ALA A 171 0.21 -37.90 36.21
CA ALA A 171 -0.68 -38.68 37.05
C ALA A 171 -0.92 -40.13 36.57
N ALA A 172 0.05 -40.82 35.96
CA ALA A 172 -0.06 -42.27 35.77
C ALA A 172 1.27 -42.89 35.30
N GLU A 173 2.08 -43.40 36.23
CA GLU A 173 3.01 -44.55 36.08
C GLU A 173 3.77 -44.65 37.42
N VAL A 174 3.19 -45.26 38.46
CA VAL A 174 3.21 -46.70 38.76
C VAL A 174 4.63 -47.22 38.98
N GLU A 175 5.07 -47.09 40.25
CA GLU A 175 5.54 -48.19 41.10
C GLU A 175 5.84 -49.54 40.39
N VAL A 176 7.12 -49.82 40.10
CA VAL A 176 7.75 -51.14 40.33
C VAL A 176 9.25 -50.93 40.60
N ASP A 177 9.63 -50.86 41.87
CA ASP A 177 11.03 -50.97 42.28
C ASP A 177 11.35 -52.44 42.55
N GLN A 178 12.13 -53.05 41.66
CA GLN A 178 13.12 -54.07 42.00
C GLN A 178 14.05 -54.30 40.81
N PRO A 179 15.37 -54.32 41.08
CA PRO A 179 16.07 -55.56 40.78
C PRO A 179 17.04 -56.00 41.88
N THR A 180 17.01 -57.31 42.13
CA THR A 180 18.06 -58.12 42.73
C THR A 180 19.38 -57.99 41.97
N ALA A 181 20.49 -57.76 42.67
CA ALA A 181 21.83 -58.29 42.33
C ALA A 181 22.83 -58.03 43.47
N GLY A 182 23.49 -59.09 43.95
CA GLY A 182 24.71 -59.01 44.77
C GLY A 182 24.69 -59.89 46.01
#